data_AF-A0A6S6T1R7-F1
#
_entry.id   AF-A0A6S6T1R7-F1
#
_cell.length_a   1.000
_cell.length_b   1.000
_cell.length_c   1.000
_cell.angle_alpha   90.00
_cell.angle_beta   90.00
_cell.angle_gamma   90.00
#
_symmetry.space_group_name_H-M   'P 1'
#
loop_
_entity.id
_entity.type
_entity.pdbx_description
1 polymer ?
#
loop_
_entity_poly.entity_id
_entity_poly.type
_entity_poly.pdbx_seq_one_letter_code
_entity_poly.pdbx_strand_id
1 'polypeptide(L)' 'MKITIIENELYLAQSISAKLGQAGYETEVYSSVKEAM' A
#
# COMPACT_ATOMS: atom_id res chain seq x y z
N MET A 1 11.45 -7.24 -0.41
CA MET A 1 11.30 -6.28 0.72
C MET A 1 9.84 -5.90 0.78
N LYS A 2 9.20 -6.01 1.95
CA LYS A 2 7.77 -5.71 2.12
C LYS A 2 7.59 -4.21 2.37
N ILE A 3 6.68 -3.55 1.65
CA ILE A 3 6.38 -2.13 1.78
C ILE A 3 4.98 -1.96 2.37
N THR A 4 4.87 -1.20 3.45
CA THR A 4 3.58 -0.85 4.05
C THR A 4 3.10 0.49 3.48
N ILE A 5 1.86 0.51 2.98
CA ILE A 5 1.17 1.69 2.48
C ILE A 5 0.06 2.01 3.48
N ILE A 6 0.08 3.22 4.06
CA ILE A 6 -1.01 3.73 4.90
C ILE A 6 -1.64 4.88 4.13
N GLU A 7 -2.80 4.63 3.52
CA GLU A 7 -3.48 5.57 2.61
C GLU A 7 -4.99 5.33 2.65
N ASN A 8 -5.75 6.37 2.96
CA ASN A 8 -7.20 6.28 3.16
C ASN A 8 -7.99 6.41 1.84
N GLU A 9 -7.36 6.89 0.76
CA GLU A 9 -7.98 6.94 -0.56
C GLU A 9 -7.71 5.64 -1.34
N LEU A 10 -8.78 4.91 -1.67
CA LEU A 10 -8.70 3.55 -2.22
C LEU A 10 -7.94 3.49 -3.55
N TYR A 11 -8.24 4.41 -4.47
CA TYR A 11 -7.66 4.37 -5.81
C TYR A 11 -6.19 4.79 -5.80
N LEU A 12 -5.80 5.71 -4.92
CA LEU A 12 -4.42 6.10 -4.70
C LEU A 12 -3.61 4.93 -4.11
N ALA A 13 -4.15 4.28 -3.07
CA ALA A 13 -3.51 3.10 -2.47
C ALA A 13 -3.31 1.97 -3.50
N GLN A 14 -4.33 1.70 -4.33
CA GLN A 14 -4.23 0.73 -5.43
C GLN A 14 -3.23 1.15 -6.51
N SER A 15 -3.19 2.43 -6.89
CA SER A 15 -2.26 2.96 -7.89
C SER A 15 -0.80 2.83 -7.44
N ILE A 16 -0.52 3.13 -6.17
CA ILE A 16 0.82 2.96 -5.56
C ILE A 16 1.17 1.47 -5.51
N SER A 17 0.25 0.64 -5.00
CA SER A 17 0.45 -0.81 -4.88
C SER A 17 0.74 -1.46 -6.23
N ALA A 18 0.00 -1.08 -7.29
CA ALA A 18 0.22 -1.59 -8.64
C ALA A 18 1.60 -1.24 -9.19
N LYS A 19 2.06 0.01 -9.02
CA LYS A 19 3.40 0.45 -9.45
C LYS A 19 4.51 -0.29 -8.69
N LEU A 20 4.34 -0.49 -7.38
CA LEU A 20 5.29 -1.23 -6.56
C LEU A 20 5.32 -2.72 -6.92
N GLY A 21 4.16 -3.32 -7.19
CA GLY A 21 4.05 -4.70 -7.69
C GLY A 21 4.75 -4.90 -9.04
N GLN A 22 4.61 -3.94 -9.98
CA GLN A 22 5.35 -3.96 -11.25
C GLN A 22 6.87 -3.89 -11.08
N ALA A 23 7.34 -3.24 -10.02
CA ALA A 23 8.75 -3.17 -9.66
C ALA A 23 9.23 -4.37 -8.80
N GLY A 24 8.37 -5.38 -8.58
CA GLY A 24 8.71 -6.60 -7.85
C GLY A 24 8.66 -6.46 -6.32
N TYR A 25 8.02 -5.41 -5.79
CA TYR A 25 7.82 -5.25 -4.36
C TYR A 25 6.48 -5.85 -3.91
N GLU A 26 6.49 -6.46 -2.74
CA GLU A 26 5.28 -6.84 -2.04
C GLU A 26 4.76 -5.65 -1.23
N THR A 27 3.45 -5.45 -1.28
CA THR A 27 2.79 -4.34 -0.58
C THR A 27 1.74 -4.85 0.39
N GLU A 28 1.58 -4.12 1.48
CA GLU A 28 0.51 -4.29 2.45
C GLU A 28 -0.16 -2.93 2.67
N VAL A 29 -1.48 -2.88 2.55
CA VAL A 29 -2.23 -1.62 2.48
C VAL A 29 -3.17 -1.52 3.69
N TYR A 30 -3.13 -0.39 4.38
CA TYR A 30 -4.02 -0.03 5.47
C TYR A 30 -4.68 1.31 5.19
N SER A 31 -5.94 1.48 5.61
CA SER A 31 -6.66 2.74 5.41
C SER A 31 -6.39 3.78 6.51
N SER A 32 -5.78 3.35 7.62
CA SER A 32 -5.40 4.24 8.73
C SER A 32 -4.23 3.69 9.53
N VAL A 33 -3.57 4.56 10.29
CA VAL A 33 -2.49 4.15 11.23
C VAL A 33 -3.01 3.14 12.25
N LYS A 34 -4.27 3.24 12.67
CA LYS A 34 -4.87 2.32 13.65
C LYS A 34 -4.96 0.89 13.10
N GLU A 35 -5.22 0.72 11.81
CA GLU A 35 -5.27 -0.61 11.19
C GLU A 35 -3.87 -1.21 10.98
N ALA A 36 -2.86 -0.35 10.89
CA ALA A 36 -1.46 -0.74 10.69
C ALA A 36 -0.70 -1.07 11.99
N MET A 37 -1.31 -0.83 13.16
CA MET A 37 -0.78 -1.15 14.49
C MET A 37 -1.30 -2.49 14.99
#